data_AF-A0A163YF82-F1
#
_entry.id   AF-A0A163YF82-F1
#
_cell.length_a   1.000
_cell.length_b   1.000
_cell.length_c   1.000
_cell.angle_alpha   90.00
_cell.angle_beta   90.00
_cell.angle_gamma   90.00
#
_symmetry.space_group_name_H-M   'P 1'
#
loop_
_entity.id
_entity.type
_entity.pdbx_description
1 polymer ?
#
loop_
_entity_poly.entity_id
_entity_poly.type
_entity_poly.pdbx_seq_one_letter_code
_entity_poly.pdbx_strand_id
1 'polypeptide(L)' 'MYELNNESIQRSMTERWDALEDYFVCITECDLNDENCITSCLVTHLKN' A
#
# COMPACT_ATOMS: atom_id res chain seq x y z
N MET A 1 -16.32 13.44 -26.11
CA MET A 1 -15.05 12.74 -25.84
C MET A 1 -14.75 12.88 -24.35
N TYR A 2 -15.08 11.87 -23.54
CA TYR A 2 -14.70 11.80 -22.13
C TYR A 2 -14.31 10.35 -21.84
N GLU A 3 -13.15 9.92 -22.34
CA GLU A 3 -12.60 8.58 -22.13
C GLU A 3 -11.16 8.62 -21.60
N LEU A 4 -10.71 9.76 -21.06
CA LEU A 4 -9.36 9.90 -20.51
C LEU A 4 -9.31 9.81 -18.97
N ASN A 5 -10.46 9.85 -18.28
CA ASN A 5 -10.51 9.93 -16.82
C ASN A 5 -10.69 8.57 -16.13
N ASN A 6 -11.11 7.52 -16.84
CA ASN A 6 -11.40 6.23 -16.19
C ASN A 6 -10.12 5.42 -15.98
N GLU A 7 -9.21 5.39 -16.96
CA GLU A 7 -7.95 4.65 -16.86
C GLU A 7 -7.01 5.22 -15.80
N SER A 8 -6.91 6.55 -15.68
CA SER A 8 -6.06 7.17 -14.65
C SER A 8 -6.55 6.92 -13.23
N ILE A 9 -7.87 6.91 -13.02
CA ILE A 9 -8.48 6.60 -11.73
C ILE A 9 -8.25 5.12 -11.38
N GLN A 10 -8.51 4.22 -12.33
CA GLN A 10 -8.26 2.79 -12.14
C GLN A 10 -6.78 2.52 -11.83
N ARG A 11 -5.85 3.16 -12.55
CA ARG A 11 -4.42 3.01 -12.34
C ARG A 11 -3.98 3.50 -10.95
N SER A 12 -4.47 4.67 -10.51
CA SER A 12 -4.19 5.18 -9.16
C SER A 12 -4.79 4.32 -8.04
N MET A 13 -5.89 3.61 -8.34
CA MET A 13 -6.52 2.69 -7.40
C MET A 13 -5.71 1.39 -7.31
N THR A 14 -5.29 0.83 -8.45
CA THR A 14 -4.40 -0.33 -8.51
C THR A 14 -3.11 -0.08 -7.75
N GLU A 15 -2.44 1.05 -7.99
CA GLU A 15 -1.20 1.42 -7.29
C GLU A 15 -1.38 1.47 -5.76
N ARG A 16 -2.55 1.92 -5.28
CA ARG A 16 -2.86 1.92 -3.84
C ARG A 16 -3.15 0.53 -3.29
N TRP A 17 -3.78 -0.34 -4.07
CA TRP A 17 -4.03 -1.73 -3.67
C TRP A 17 -2.74 -2.54 -3.62
N ASP A 18 -1.85 -2.36 -4.60
CA ASP A 18 -0.53 -2.98 -4.62
C ASP A 18 0.26 -2.59 -3.36
N ALA A 19 0.26 -1.31 -3.01
CA ALA A 19 0.89 -0.80 -1.80
C ALA A 19 0.30 -1.39 -0.49
N LEU A 20 -1.01 -1.67 -0.47
CA LEU A 20 -1.66 -2.35 0.66
C LEU A 20 -1.27 -3.83 0.74
N GLU A 21 -1.17 -4.51 -0.40
CA GLU A 21 -0.78 -5.91 -0.45
C GLU A 21 0.65 -6.10 0.07
N ASP A 22 1.58 -5.24 -0.36
CA ASP A 22 2.96 -5.24 0.14
C ASP A 22 3.04 -4.97 1.65
N TYR A 23 2.23 -4.04 2.16
CA TYR A 23 2.13 -3.80 3.61
C TYR A 23 1.65 -5.04 4.36
N PHE A 24 0.64 -5.75 3.85
CA PHE A 24 0.10 -6.95 4.49
C PHE A 24 1.13 -8.08 4.51
N VAL A 25 1.94 -8.23 3.46
CA VAL A 25 3.07 -9.17 3.49
C VAL A 25 4.07 -8.75 4.56
N CYS A 26 4.50 -7.48 4.56
CA CYS A 26 5.48 -6.96 5.51
C CYS A 26 5.07 -7.17 6.98
N ILE A 27 3.81 -6.86 7.34
CA ILE A 27 3.36 -6.99 8.73
C ILE A 27 3.24 -8.45 9.19
N THR A 28 3.08 -9.41 8.27
CA THR A 28 3.05 -10.84 8.63
C THR A 28 4.42 -11.39 9.01
N GLU A 29 5.50 -10.71 8.61
CA GLU A 29 6.87 -11.05 8.98
C GLU A 29 7.29 -10.42 10.33
N CYS A 30 6.54 -9.42 10.81
CA CYS A 30 6.80 -8.76 12.09
C CYS A 30 6.33 -9.59 13.29
N ASP A 31 7.04 -9.48 14.41
CA ASP A 31 6.48 -9.88 15.70
C ASP A 31 5.33 -8.93 16.07
N LEU A 32 4.27 -9.47 16.68
CA LEU A 32 3.09 -8.68 17.09
C LEU A 32 3.43 -7.53 18.04
N ASN A 33 4.55 -7.62 18.77
CA ASN A 33 4.99 -6.60 19.73
C ASN A 33 6.14 -5.73 19.18
N ASP A 34 6.64 -6.00 17.97
CA ASP A 34 7.66 -5.18 17.35
C ASP A 34 7.02 -3.95 16.68
N GLU A 35 6.75 -2.94 17.52
CA GLU A 35 6.19 -1.66 17.08
C GLU A 35 7.08 -0.95 16.04
N ASN A 36 8.39 -1.20 16.04
CA ASN A 36 9.30 -0.62 15.05
C ASN A 36 9.11 -1.29 13.70
N CYS A 37 8.98 -2.63 13.67
CA CYS A 37 8.71 -3.38 12.45
C CYS A 37 7.37 -2.94 11.82
N ILE A 38 6.30 -2.89 12.62
CA ILE A 38 4.97 -2.44 12.17
C ILE A 38 5.03 -1.01 11.62
N THR A 39 5.70 -0.10 12.34
CA THR A 39 5.85 1.30 11.92
C THR A 39 6.67 1.42 10.64
N SER A 40 7.72 0.61 10.48
CA SER A 40 8.55 0.57 9.27
C SER A 40 7.74 0.10 8.06
N CYS A 41 6.95 -0.97 8.19
CA CYS A 41 6.06 -1.44 7.13
C CYS A 41 5.05 -0.36 6.73
N LEU A 42 4.44 0.32 7.70
CA LEU A 42 3.49 1.40 7.45
C LEU A 42 4.13 2.58 6.70
N VAL A 43 5.32 3.03 7.15
CA VAL A 43 6.04 4.16 6.52
C VAL A 43 6.51 3.82 5.12
N THR A 44 6.96 2.58 4.90
CA THR A 44 7.53 2.15 3.62
C THR A 44 6.46 1.95 2.55
N HIS A 45 5.32 1.38 2.91
CA HIS A 45 4.32 0.94 1.93
C HIS A 45 3.08 1.84 1.88
N LEU A 46 2.70 2.52 2.97
CA LEU A 46 1.41 3.24 3.02
C LEU A 46 1.54 4.75 3.23
N LYS A 47 2.74 5.26 3.51
CA LYS A 47 2.96 6.68 3.74
C LYS A 47 3.41 7.34 2.44
N ASN A 48 2.44 7.88 1.72
CA ASN A 48 2.63 8.71 0.52
C ASN A 48 2.85 10.17 0.90
#